data_AF-A0AAN6LPU4-F1
#
_entry.id   AF-A0AAN6LPU4-F1
#
_cell.length_a   1.000
_cell.length_b   1.000
_cell.length_c   1.000
_cell.angle_alpha   90.00
_cell.angle_beta   90.00
_cell.angle_gamma   90.00
#
_symmetry.space_group_name_H-M   'P 1'
#
loop_
_entity.id
_entity.type
_entity.pdbx_description
1 polymer ?
#
loop_
_entity_poly.entity_id
_entity_poly.type
_entity_poly.pdbx_seq_one_letter_code
_entity_poly.pdbx_strand_id
1 'polypeptide(L)'
;MTPDQLFASYGEGFKGNFNPHTRNVRSGKISSQKHHCKRCEAPPTKRCYINFHIAFCLHPVPVSKEKDAPTMICGERFAVNSPQGCYTHSYANGCNEGIKNMKLGKEDKVVEEPAPAPVAPVVKKILTKEQRRLSEKMQRESWKVEAASNRASKVKGKLTKMGGSKLKNELK
;
A
#
# COMPACT_ATOMS: atom_id res chain seq x y z
N MET A 1 6.79 2.69 -16.86
CA MET A 1 5.78 1.67 -17.26
C MET A 1 5.87 1.45 -18.78
N THR A 2 5.84 0.21 -19.29
CA THR A 2 5.82 -0.04 -20.75
C THR A 2 4.39 -0.02 -21.31
N PRO A 3 4.18 0.17 -22.63
CA PRO A 3 2.86 0.07 -23.25
C PRO A 3 2.17 -1.28 -22.96
N ASP A 4 2.91 -2.39 -22.97
CA ASP A 4 2.36 -3.71 -22.67
C ASP A 4 1.90 -3.85 -21.22
N GLN A 5 2.68 -3.31 -20.28
CA GLN A 5 2.29 -3.25 -18.87
C GLN A 5 1.02 -2.40 -18.68
N LEU A 6 0.91 -1.27 -19.39
CA LEU A 6 -0.30 -0.46 -19.37
C LEU A 6 -1.50 -1.26 -19.88
N PHE A 7 -1.40 -1.89 -21.05
CA PHE A 7 -2.53 -2.63 -21.62
C PHE A 7 -2.89 -3.86 -20.78
N ALA A 8 -1.92 -4.49 -20.14
CA ALA A 8 -2.17 -5.55 -19.16
C ALA A 8 -2.98 -5.03 -17.96
N SER A 9 -2.69 -3.81 -17.48
CA SER A 9 -3.40 -3.21 -16.35
C SER A 9 -4.87 -2.88 -16.62
N TYR A 10 -5.25 -2.71 -17.90
CA TYR A 10 -6.66 -2.54 -18.28
C TYR A 10 -7.48 -3.83 -18.17
N GLY A 11 -6.83 -4.98 -17.99
CA GLY A 11 -7.48 -6.27 -17.82
C GLY A 11 -8.09 -6.83 -19.11
N GLU A 12 -8.97 -7.82 -18.96
CA GLU A 12 -9.56 -8.56 -20.08
C GLU A 12 -10.47 -7.70 -20.96
N GLY A 13 -11.09 -6.67 -20.40
CA GLY A 13 -11.97 -5.75 -21.14
C GLY A 13 -11.26 -5.00 -22.28
N PHE A 14 -9.93 -4.95 -22.29
CA PHE A 14 -9.12 -4.37 -23.36
C PHE A 14 -8.53 -5.42 -24.33
N LYS A 15 -8.56 -6.70 -23.96
CA LYS A 15 -8.07 -7.81 -24.79
C LYS A 15 -9.12 -8.18 -25.85
N GLY A 16 -8.67 -8.82 -26.94
CA GLY A 16 -9.57 -9.33 -28.00
C GLY A 16 -10.39 -8.23 -28.70
N ASN A 17 -11.71 -8.49 -28.83
CA ASN A 17 -12.69 -7.65 -29.50
C ASN A 17 -13.10 -6.42 -28.67
N PHE A 18 -12.11 -5.59 -28.36
CA PHE A 18 -12.27 -4.36 -27.60
C PHE A 18 -13.18 -3.38 -28.31
N ASN A 19 -14.22 -2.89 -27.62
CA ASN A 19 -15.08 -1.81 -28.11
C ASN A 19 -14.45 -0.43 -27.81
N PRO A 20 -14.03 0.36 -28.82
CA PRO A 20 -13.43 1.67 -28.61
C PRO A 20 -14.36 2.72 -27.98
N HIS A 21 -15.67 2.46 -27.96
CA HIS A 21 -16.67 3.30 -27.31
C HIS A 21 -16.91 2.94 -25.84
N THR A 22 -16.17 1.98 -25.29
CA THR A 22 -16.19 1.68 -23.86
C THR A 22 -15.85 2.93 -23.06
N ARG A 23 -16.81 3.41 -22.26
CA ARG A 23 -16.64 4.56 -21.36
C ARG A 23 -15.77 4.19 -20.17
N ASN A 24 -15.98 3.00 -19.63
CA ASN A 24 -15.27 2.54 -18.44
C ASN A 24 -14.89 1.07 -18.60
N VAL A 25 -13.58 0.79 -18.68
CA VAL A 25 -13.06 -0.54 -19.02
C VAL A 25 -13.39 -1.61 -17.98
N ARG A 26 -13.56 -1.19 -16.73
CA ARG A 26 -13.85 -2.06 -15.59
C ARG A 26 -15.29 -2.52 -15.55
N SER A 27 -16.22 -1.59 -15.79
CA SER A 27 -17.66 -1.90 -15.77
C SER A 27 -18.21 -2.34 -17.12
N GLY A 28 -17.41 -2.26 -18.20
CA GLY A 28 -17.85 -2.52 -19.57
C GLY A 28 -18.89 -1.52 -20.10
N LYS A 29 -19.21 -0.47 -19.34
CA LYS A 29 -20.22 0.52 -19.73
C LYS A 29 -19.80 1.20 -21.03
N ILE A 30 -20.68 1.14 -22.04
CA ILE A 30 -20.49 1.84 -23.31
C ILE A 30 -20.93 3.29 -23.16
N SER A 31 -20.18 4.20 -23.77
CA SER A 31 -20.55 5.61 -23.81
C SER A 31 -21.77 5.80 -24.72
N SER A 32 -22.84 6.42 -24.20
CA SER A 32 -23.97 6.85 -25.02
C SER A 32 -23.58 7.94 -26.01
N GLN A 33 -22.53 8.71 -25.70
CA GLN A 33 -22.00 9.76 -26.55
C GLN A 33 -20.87 9.22 -27.44
N LYS A 34 -21.07 9.29 -28.76
CA LYS A 34 -20.06 8.93 -29.76
C LYS A 34 -19.05 10.07 -29.94
N HIS A 35 -18.26 10.36 -28.90
CA HIS A 35 -17.19 11.35 -29.02
C HIS A 35 -16.15 10.89 -30.03
N HIS A 36 -15.74 11.81 -30.91
CA HIS A 36 -14.61 11.59 -31.81
C HIS A 36 -13.29 11.66 -31.04
N CYS A 37 -12.29 10.97 -31.54
CA CYS A 37 -10.92 11.16 -31.09
C CYS A 37 -10.45 12.56 -31.50
N LYS A 38 -10.13 13.44 -30.54
CA LYS A 38 -9.67 14.81 -30.83
C LYS A 38 -8.42 14.90 -31.71
N ARG A 39 -7.63 13.82 -31.81
CA ARG A 39 -6.40 13.78 -32.62
C ARG A 39 -6.62 13.21 -34.01
N CYS A 40 -7.53 12.24 -34.17
CA CYS A 40 -7.84 11.64 -35.46
C CYS A 40 -9.06 12.28 -36.15
N GLU A 41 -9.82 13.07 -35.41
CA GLU A 41 -11.10 13.70 -35.83
C GLU A 41 -12.17 12.71 -36.30
N ALA A 42 -11.95 11.41 -36.04
CA ALA A 42 -12.79 10.29 -36.43
C ALA A 42 -13.28 9.51 -35.20
N PRO A 43 -14.24 8.58 -35.37
CA PRO A 43 -14.64 7.65 -34.31
C PRO A 43 -13.42 6.94 -33.70
N PRO A 44 -13.36 6.80 -32.36
CA PRO A 44 -12.26 6.11 -31.70
C PRO A 44 -12.07 4.70 -32.25
N THR A 45 -10.83 4.29 -32.42
CA THR A 45 -10.44 2.92 -32.75
C THR A 45 -9.46 2.39 -31.72
N LYS A 46 -9.16 1.09 -31.73
CA LYS A 46 -8.13 0.52 -30.84
C LYS A 46 -6.76 1.18 -31.03
N ARG A 47 -6.43 1.62 -32.26
CA ARG A 47 -5.22 2.40 -32.56
C ARG A 47 -5.15 3.72 -31.78
N CYS A 48 -6.27 4.37 -31.49
CA CYS A 48 -6.29 5.58 -30.67
C CYS A 48 -5.80 5.34 -29.23
N TYR A 49 -5.96 4.12 -28.70
CA TYR A 49 -5.46 3.74 -27.38
C TYR A 49 -3.99 3.36 -27.42
N ILE A 50 -3.59 2.61 -28.46
CA ILE A 50 -2.18 2.23 -28.69
C ILE A 50 -1.30 3.49 -28.86
N ASN A 51 -1.79 4.49 -29.59
CA ASN A 51 -1.08 5.74 -29.84
C ASN A 51 -1.33 6.81 -28.77
N PHE A 52 -1.91 6.46 -27.62
CA PHE A 52 -2.15 7.39 -26.50
C PHE A 52 -2.91 8.68 -26.88
N HIS A 53 -3.86 8.59 -27.81
CA HIS A 53 -4.83 9.67 -28.01
C HIS A 53 -5.90 9.63 -26.91
N ILE A 54 -6.25 8.42 -26.49
CA ILE A 54 -7.25 8.09 -25.48
C ILE A 54 -6.63 7.04 -24.56
N ALA A 55 -6.98 7.08 -23.27
CA ALA A 55 -6.56 6.10 -22.28
C ALA A 55 -7.68 5.83 -21.26
N PHE A 56 -7.48 4.83 -20.40
CA PHE A 56 -8.32 4.61 -19.22
C PHE A 56 -7.54 5.00 -17.96
N CYS A 57 -8.25 5.57 -17.00
CA CYS A 57 -7.64 6.00 -15.75
C CYS A 57 -7.16 4.79 -14.92
N LEU A 58 -5.89 4.80 -14.52
CA LEU A 58 -5.27 3.77 -13.69
C LEU A 58 -5.31 4.08 -12.20
N HIS A 59 -5.88 5.22 -11.80
CA HIS A 59 -5.90 5.60 -10.40
C HIS A 59 -6.61 4.53 -9.55
N PRO A 60 -5.98 4.01 -8.49
CA PRO A 60 -6.59 3.01 -7.62
C PRO A 60 -7.74 3.65 -6.83
N VAL A 61 -8.92 3.04 -6.90
CA VAL A 61 -10.12 3.41 -6.16
C VAL A 61 -10.59 2.20 -5.34
N PRO A 62 -11.10 2.41 -4.12
CA PRO A 62 -11.60 1.30 -3.32
C PRO A 62 -12.90 0.74 -3.93
N VAL A 63 -13.06 -0.58 -3.89
CA VAL A 63 -14.25 -1.27 -4.44
C VAL A 63 -15.51 -0.96 -3.61
N SER A 64 -15.33 -0.74 -2.30
CA SER A 64 -16.41 -0.36 -1.37
C SER A 64 -15.92 0.72 -0.38
N LYS A 65 -16.80 1.19 0.50
CA LYS A 65 -16.46 2.17 1.55
C LYS A 65 -15.83 1.53 2.79
N GLU A 66 -15.64 0.23 2.80
CA GLU A 66 -15.07 -0.48 3.94
C GLU A 66 -13.58 -0.18 4.07
N LYS A 67 -13.07 -0.17 5.32
CA LYS A 67 -11.71 0.27 5.63
C LYS A 67 -10.62 -0.59 5.00
N ASP A 68 -10.93 -1.86 4.71
CA ASP A 68 -10.01 -2.84 4.13
C ASP A 68 -10.51 -3.35 2.76
N ALA A 69 -11.36 -2.55 2.08
CA ALA A 69 -11.87 -2.91 0.77
C ALA A 69 -10.70 -3.04 -0.23
N PRO A 70 -10.70 -4.09 -1.08
CA PRO A 70 -9.72 -4.19 -2.15
C PRO A 70 -9.80 -2.95 -3.04
N THR A 71 -8.66 -2.56 -3.61
CA THR A 71 -8.58 -1.47 -4.58
C THR A 71 -8.64 -2.02 -6.00
N MET A 72 -9.13 -1.19 -6.92
CA MET A 72 -9.19 -1.47 -8.34
C MET A 72 -8.93 -0.20 -9.13
N ILE A 73 -8.64 -0.28 -10.42
CA ILE A 73 -8.47 0.93 -11.23
C ILE A 73 -9.81 1.66 -11.44
N CYS A 74 -9.77 2.99 -11.50
CA CYS A 74 -10.91 3.82 -11.84
C CYS A 74 -11.53 3.42 -13.20
N GLY A 75 -10.68 3.22 -14.20
CA GLY A 75 -11.04 2.69 -15.52
C GLY A 75 -11.82 3.66 -16.41
N GLU A 76 -12.04 4.91 -16.01
CA GLU A 76 -12.78 5.89 -16.82
C GLU A 76 -11.95 6.35 -18.03
N ARG A 77 -12.59 6.38 -19.21
CA ARG A 77 -11.98 6.80 -20.47
C ARG A 77 -11.75 8.30 -20.48
N PHE A 78 -10.58 8.72 -20.95
CA PHE A 78 -10.26 10.12 -21.12
C PHE A 78 -9.29 10.38 -22.28
N ALA A 79 -9.25 11.61 -22.77
CA ALA A 79 -8.26 12.02 -23.76
C ALA A 79 -6.94 12.34 -23.07
N VAL A 80 -5.82 11.75 -23.51
CA VAL A 80 -4.52 11.91 -22.84
C VAL A 80 -4.05 13.38 -22.82
N ASN A 81 -4.42 14.16 -23.84
CA ASN A 81 -4.15 15.60 -23.90
C ASN A 81 -5.09 16.47 -23.04
N SER A 82 -6.08 15.89 -22.36
CA SER A 82 -6.94 16.63 -21.45
C SER A 82 -6.13 17.15 -20.26
N PRO A 83 -6.19 18.44 -19.90
CA PRO A 83 -5.48 18.94 -18.72
C PRO A 83 -5.95 18.27 -17.42
N GLN A 84 -7.19 17.77 -17.37
CA GLN A 84 -7.84 17.26 -16.17
C GLN A 84 -7.79 15.73 -16.01
N GLY A 85 -7.02 15.01 -16.84
CA GLY A 85 -7.03 13.55 -16.81
C GLY A 85 -8.44 13.00 -17.05
N CYS A 86 -8.92 12.12 -16.17
CA CYS A 86 -10.27 11.53 -16.26
C CYS A 86 -11.38 12.33 -15.58
N TYR A 87 -11.19 13.65 -15.45
CA TYR A 87 -12.06 14.61 -14.74
C TYR A 87 -12.04 14.44 -13.21
N THR A 88 -12.22 13.23 -12.69
CA THR A 88 -12.13 12.95 -11.24
C THR A 88 -10.68 12.84 -10.75
N HIS A 89 -9.79 12.30 -11.57
CA HIS A 89 -8.38 12.09 -11.23
C HIS A 89 -7.51 12.89 -12.20
N SER A 90 -7.09 14.07 -11.74
CA SER A 90 -6.30 15.02 -12.52
C SER A 90 -4.82 14.67 -12.52
N TYR A 91 -4.11 15.10 -13.56
CA TYR A 91 -2.65 14.96 -13.62
C TYR A 91 -1.95 15.76 -12.53
N ALA A 92 -2.51 16.88 -12.09
CA ALA A 92 -1.94 17.71 -11.03
C ALA A 92 -1.80 16.97 -9.69
N ASN A 93 -2.58 15.90 -9.49
CA ASN A 93 -2.52 15.05 -8.31
C ASN A 93 -1.58 13.85 -8.50
N GLY A 94 -0.66 13.88 -9.47
CA GLY A 94 0.24 12.77 -9.80
C GLY A 94 -0.44 11.58 -10.50
N CYS A 95 -1.73 11.68 -10.82
CA CYS A 95 -2.48 10.56 -11.38
C CYS A 95 -2.20 10.42 -12.88
N ASN A 96 -2.00 9.19 -13.36
CA ASN A 96 -1.81 8.87 -14.78
C ASN A 96 -0.59 9.54 -15.45
N GLU A 97 0.36 10.10 -14.69
CA GLU A 97 1.54 10.77 -15.26
C GLU A 97 2.35 9.85 -16.19
N GLY A 98 2.50 8.57 -15.83
CA GLY A 98 3.17 7.59 -16.69
C GLY A 98 2.54 7.47 -18.08
N ILE A 99 1.21 7.62 -18.20
CA ILE A 99 0.52 7.60 -19.52
C ILE A 99 0.92 8.82 -20.35
N LYS A 100 1.06 9.98 -19.70
CA LYS A 100 1.49 11.23 -20.35
C LYS A 100 2.97 11.16 -20.75
N ASN A 101 3.82 10.59 -19.91
CA ASN A 101 5.24 10.40 -20.19
C ASN A 101 5.47 9.44 -21.37
N MET A 102 4.76 8.31 -21.39
CA MET A 102 4.77 7.37 -22.52
C MET A 102 4.38 8.05 -23.84
N LYS A 103 3.36 8.91 -23.83
CA LYS A 103 2.99 9.68 -25.02
C LYS A 103 4.11 10.61 -25.50
N LEU A 104 4.81 11.27 -24.58
CA LEU A 104 5.87 12.21 -24.91
C LEU A 104 7.18 11.51 -25.31
N GLY A 105 7.23 10.17 -25.31
CA GLY A 105 8.46 9.42 -25.52
C GLY A 105 9.50 9.69 -24.43
N LYS A 106 9.07 10.24 -23.29
CA LYS A 106 9.92 10.37 -22.12
C LYS A 106 9.86 9.03 -21.42
N GLU A 107 10.94 8.27 -21.52
CA GLU A 107 11.13 7.15 -20.61
C GLU A 107 11.02 7.72 -19.19
N ASP A 108 10.09 7.16 -18.40
CA ASP A 108 10.09 7.43 -16.97
C ASP A 108 11.51 7.10 -16.52
N LYS A 109 12.30 8.12 -16.16
CA LYS A 109 13.45 7.89 -15.29
C LYS A 109 12.83 7.22 -14.09
N VAL A 110 13.01 5.91 -13.99
CA VAL A 110 12.62 5.14 -12.82
C VAL A 110 13.35 5.84 -11.70
N VAL A 111 12.66 6.75 -11.01
CA VAL A 111 13.08 7.18 -9.69
C VAL A 111 12.96 5.88 -8.95
N GLU A 112 14.10 5.22 -8.80
CA GLU A 112 14.24 4.02 -8.01
C GLU A 112 13.65 4.39 -6.66
N GLU A 113 12.39 4.00 -6.47
CA GLU A 113 11.70 4.21 -5.21
C GLU A 113 12.64 3.55 -4.22
N PRO A 114 13.27 4.33 -3.30
CA PRO A 114 14.35 3.83 -2.48
C PRO A 114 13.85 2.56 -1.85
N ALA A 115 14.53 1.45 -2.16
CA ALA A 115 14.07 0.09 -1.88
C ALA A 115 13.35 0.10 -0.54
N PRO A 116 12.06 -0.31 -0.49
CA PRO A 116 11.27 -0.17 0.72
C PRO A 116 12.10 -0.76 1.85
N ALA A 117 12.52 0.11 2.79
CA ALA A 117 13.34 -0.30 3.93
C ALA A 117 12.69 -1.58 4.46
N PRO A 118 13.46 -2.67 4.65
CA PRO A 118 12.92 -4.00 4.87
C PRO A 118 11.83 -3.92 5.92
N VAL A 119 10.57 -3.90 5.47
CA VAL A 119 9.43 -3.87 6.35
C VAL A 119 9.39 -5.27 6.88
N ALA A 120 10.02 -5.45 8.04
CA ALA A 120 9.98 -6.68 8.80
C ALA A 120 8.53 -7.15 8.77
N PRO A 121 8.25 -8.39 8.32
CA PRO A 121 6.89 -8.84 8.13
C PRO A 121 6.19 -8.78 9.49
N VAL A 122 5.36 -7.75 9.68
CA VAL A 122 4.47 -7.63 10.83
C VAL A 122 3.31 -8.60 10.56
N VAL A 123 3.63 -9.89 10.55
CA VAL A 123 2.64 -10.94 10.73
C VAL A 123 2.19 -10.79 12.18
N LYS A 124 1.13 -10.02 12.39
CA LYS A 124 0.33 -10.17 13.61
C LYS A 124 -0.25 -11.58 13.53
N LYS A 125 0.49 -12.58 14.01
CA LYS A 125 -0.04 -13.92 14.24
C LYS A 125 -1.24 -13.72 15.15
N ILE A 126 -2.44 -13.94 14.59
CA ILE A 126 -3.66 -14.02 15.37
C ILE A 126 -3.46 -15.25 16.28
N LEU A 127 -2.99 -15.01 17.51
CA LEU A 127 -2.82 -16.09 18.48
C LEU A 127 -4.18 -16.72 18.71
N THR A 128 -4.24 -18.04 18.63
CA THR A 128 -5.45 -18.76 19.04
C THR A 128 -5.72 -18.47 20.52
N LYS A 129 -6.98 -18.58 20.93
CA LYS A 129 -7.39 -18.35 22.33
C LYS A 129 -6.58 -19.20 23.32
N GLU A 130 -6.14 -20.37 22.89
CA GLU A 130 -5.33 -21.29 23.67
C GLU A 130 -3.86 -20.83 23.79
N GLN A 131 -3.25 -20.39 22.69
CA GLN A 131 -1.91 -19.80 22.71
C GLN A 131 -1.84 -18.57 23.61
N ARG A 132 -2.88 -17.73 23.60
CA ARG A 132 -2.95 -16.53 24.44
C ARG A 132 -3.00 -16.87 25.94
N ARG A 133 -3.77 -17.91 26.31
CA ARG A 133 -3.82 -18.41 27.69
C ARG A 133 -2.48 -18.96 28.16
N LEU A 134 -1.78 -19.69 27.28
CA LEU A 134 -0.44 -20.21 27.59
C LEU A 134 0.58 -19.09 27.78
N SER A 135 0.57 -18.06 26.91
CA SER A 135 1.48 -16.92 27.06
C SER A 135 1.21 -16.13 28.34
N GLU A 136 -0.05 -15.93 28.71
CA GLU A 136 -0.44 -15.26 29.95
C GLU A 136 -0.02 -16.05 31.20
N LYS A 137 -0.10 -17.40 31.15
CA LYS A 137 0.38 -18.28 32.22
C LYS A 137 1.90 -18.18 32.40
N MET A 138 2.65 -18.26 31.31
CA MET A 138 4.11 -18.11 31.34
C MET A 138 4.55 -16.76 31.89
N GLN A 139 3.91 -15.67 31.49
CA GLN A 139 4.24 -14.33 32.01
C GLN A 139 3.99 -14.21 33.51
N ARG A 140 2.89 -14.79 34.03
CA ARG A 140 2.61 -14.82 35.47
C ARG A 140 3.65 -15.62 36.26
N GLU A 141 4.11 -16.75 35.73
CA GLU A 141 5.15 -17.54 36.37
C GLU A 141 6.50 -16.82 36.36
N SER A 142 6.86 -16.18 35.24
CA SER A 142 8.07 -15.35 35.14
C SER A 142 8.07 -14.23 36.18
N TRP A 143 6.95 -13.50 36.32
CA TRP A 143 6.83 -12.45 37.34
C TRP A 143 7.03 -13.00 38.76
N LYS A 144 6.46 -14.16 39.08
CA LYS A 144 6.60 -14.76 40.42
C LYS A 144 8.06 -15.10 40.74
N VAL A 145 8.80 -15.64 39.78
CA VAL A 145 10.23 -15.95 39.93
C VAL A 145 11.03 -14.67 40.15
N GLU A 146 10.79 -13.64 39.35
CA GLU A 146 11.48 -12.35 39.46
C GLU A 146 11.18 -11.66 40.81
N ALA A 147 9.92 -11.67 41.25
CA ALA A 147 9.51 -11.13 42.55
C ALA A 147 10.09 -11.91 43.74
N ALA A 148 10.34 -13.21 43.60
CA ALA A 148 11.03 -14.01 44.61
C ALA A 148 12.53 -13.68 44.67
N SER A 149 13.17 -13.55 43.51
CA SER A 149 14.58 -13.17 43.38
C SER A 149 14.84 -11.78 44.00
N ASN A 150 14.01 -10.80 43.66
CA ASN A 150 14.12 -9.44 44.21
C ASN A 150 13.92 -9.40 45.73
N ARG A 151 13.02 -10.23 46.28
CA ARG A 151 12.86 -10.39 47.72
C ARG A 151 14.11 -10.99 48.38
N ALA A 152 14.69 -12.03 47.79
CA ALA A 152 15.91 -12.65 48.32
C ALA A 152 17.11 -11.68 48.33
N SER A 153 17.28 -10.88 47.27
CA SER A 153 18.33 -9.86 47.19
C SER A 153 18.17 -8.75 48.24
N LYS A 154 16.93 -8.33 48.52
CA LYS A 154 16.64 -7.32 49.57
C LYS A 154 16.95 -7.82 50.98
N VAL A 155 16.72 -9.11 51.25
CA VAL A 155 17.10 -9.73 52.54
C VAL A 155 18.62 -9.78 52.70
N LYS A 156 19.36 -10.19 51.65
CA LYS A 156 20.84 -10.22 51.67
C LYS A 156 21.44 -8.82 51.92
N GLY A 157 20.92 -7.78 51.27
CA GLY A 157 21.38 -6.40 51.47
C GLY A 157 21.08 -5.82 52.86
N LYS A 158 20.04 -6.31 53.55
CA LYS A 158 19.72 -5.90 54.93
C LYS A 158 20.66 -6.57 55.95
N LEU A 159 21.09 -7.80 55.70
CA LEU A 159 22.01 -8.54 56.57
C LEU A 159 23.43 -7.93 56.58
N THR A 160 23.94 -7.51 55.41
CA THR A 160 25.28 -6.90 55.29
C THR A 160 25.36 -5.53 55.95
N LYS A 161 24.25 -4.79 56.03
CA LYS A 161 24.20 -3.45 56.64
C LYS A 161 24.20 -3.47 58.18
N MET A 162 23.79 -4.58 58.81
CA MET A 162 23.81 -4.71 60.28
C MET A 162 25.14 -5.26 60.84
N GLY A 163 25.98 -5.88 60.01
CA GLY A 163 27.29 -6.41 60.42
C GLY A 163 28.44 -5.39 60.42
N GLY A 164 28.30 -4.26 59.71
CA GLY A 164 29.39 -3.28 59.52
C GLY A 164 29.55 -2.21 60.62
N SER A 165 28.59 -2.10 61.55
CA SER A 165 28.60 -1.02 62.56
C SER A 165 29.19 -1.42 63.92
N LYS A 166 29.64 -2.67 64.12
CA LYS A 166 30.21 -3.12 65.40
C LYS A 166 31.74 -3.22 65.46
N LEU A 167 32.48 -2.99 64.36
CA LEU A 167 33.94 -3.20 64.31
C LEU A 167 34.81 -1.93 64.36
N LYS A 168 34.24 -0.75 64.64
CA LYS A 168 35.00 0.53 64.66
C LYS A 168 35.28 1.12 66.05
N ASN A 169 35.07 0.37 67.14
CA ASN A 169 35.19 0.88 68.51
C ASN A 169 36.21 0.16 69.41
N GLU A 170 37.22 -0.52 68.86
CA GLU A 170 38.29 -1.18 69.64
C GLU A 170 39.71 -0.89 69.13
N LEU A 171 39.96 0.33 68.65
CA LEU A 171 41.32 0.82 68.39
C LEU A 171 41.41 2.28 68.84
N LYS A 172 41.47 2.48 70.16
CA LYS A 172 41.98 3.69 70.81
C LYS A 172 42.70 3.30 72.09
#